data_AF-A0A173S6S1-F1
#
_entry.id   AF-A0A173S6S1-F1
#
_cell.length_a   1.000
_cell.length_b   1.000
_cell.length_c   1.000
_cell.angle_alpha   90.00
_cell.angle_beta   90.00
_cell.angle_gamma   90.00
#
_symmetry.space_group_name_H-M   'P 1'
#
loop_
_entity.id
_entity.type
_entity.pdbx_description
1 polymer ?
#
loop_
_entity_poly.entity_id
_entity_poly.type
_entity_poly.pdbx_seq_one_letter_code
_entity_poly.pdbx_strand_id
1 'polypeptide(L)'
;MNAYEVIQNLAIGVVSGIFSGVIVSMVFYILGNYQNEIEDAKRILMPLYEVVVLEKAVQKYGIKNSKECIQIIKKDVDEVASNLDPNIYNYSLRRIMFDINEIITNGQYYKRDGAELIFDENKLHDFAIAMQPQLDSLIQYERDFRKGFTERIIKSKFMLIMGGVVIAMVAVIVIA
;
A
#
# COMPACT_ATOMS: atom_id res chain seq x y z
N MET A 1 9.48 47.93 25.26
CA MET A 1 9.57 46.96 24.15
C MET A 1 10.64 47.48 23.21
N ASN A 2 11.76 46.78 23.13
CA ASN A 2 12.92 47.24 22.37
C ASN A 2 12.69 46.94 20.87
N ALA A 3 13.13 47.81 19.95
CA ALA A 3 12.90 47.59 18.51
C ALA A 3 13.46 46.24 18.02
N TYR A 4 14.52 45.77 18.69
CA TYR A 4 15.10 44.44 18.52
C TYR A 4 14.12 43.30 18.85
N GLU A 5 13.39 43.39 19.97
CA GLU A 5 12.38 42.39 20.36
C GLU A 5 11.21 42.34 19.35
N VAL A 6 10.82 43.49 18.81
CA VAL A 6 9.75 43.58 17.80
C VAL A 6 10.17 42.91 16.50
N ILE A 7 11.38 43.18 16.03
CA ILE A 7 11.94 42.58 14.81
C ILE A 7 12.17 41.07 15.00
N GLN A 8 12.66 40.66 16.17
CA GLN A 8 12.86 39.25 16.50
C GLN A 8 11.52 38.50 16.56
N ASN A 9 10.50 39.06 17.20
CA ASN A 9 9.16 38.46 17.25
C ASN A 9 8.51 38.38 15.86
N LEU A 10 8.70 39.41 15.02
CA LEU A 10 8.22 39.41 13.63
C LEU A 10 8.94 38.33 12.80
N ALA A 11 10.26 38.21 12.93
CA ALA A 11 11.05 37.20 12.25
C ALA A 11 10.63 35.79 12.68
N ILE A 12 10.45 35.55 13.99
CA ILE A 12 9.93 34.28 14.53
C ILE A 12 8.55 33.97 13.95
N GLY A 13 7.65 34.96 13.87
CA GLY A 13 6.31 34.78 13.31
C GLY A 13 6.31 34.37 11.84
N VAL A 14 7.09 35.06 11.01
CA VAL A 14 7.22 34.76 9.57
C VAL A 14 7.85 33.40 9.34
N VAL A 15 8.95 33.11 10.04
CA VAL A 15 9.66 31.82 9.95
C VAL A 15 8.73 30.69 10.39
N SER A 16 8.06 30.81 11.54
CA SER A 16 7.12 29.80 12.03
C SER A 16 5.96 29.56 11.06
N GLY A 17 5.45 30.62 10.41
CA GLY A 17 4.41 30.53 9.38
C GLY A 17 4.86 29.73 8.15
N ILE A 18 6.08 29.99 7.64
CA ILE A 18 6.65 29.27 6.50
C ILE A 18 6.88 27.79 6.86
N PHE A 19 7.48 27.52 8.02
CA PHE A 19 7.74 26.15 8.48
C PHE A 19 6.44 25.36 8.66
N SER A 20 5.40 25.98 9.22
CA SER A 20 4.06 25.36 9.34
C SER A 20 3.48 25.01 7.98
N GLY A 21 3.54 25.94 7.01
CA GLY A 21 3.07 25.71 5.64
C GLY A 21 3.78 24.54 4.97
N VAL A 22 5.12 24.48 5.04
CA VAL A 22 5.91 23.40 4.44
C VAL A 22 5.60 22.04 5.07
N ILE A 23 5.47 21.97 6.40
CA ILE A 23 5.10 20.73 7.10
C ILE A 23 3.71 20.26 6.66
N VAL A 24 2.72 21.16 6.65
CA VAL A 24 1.35 20.83 6.23
C VAL A 24 1.32 20.35 4.78
N SER A 25 2.00 21.03 3.86
CA SER A 25 2.11 20.60 2.46
C SER A 25 2.74 19.21 2.33
N MET A 26 3.79 18.91 3.10
CA MET A 26 4.40 17.59 3.08
C MET A 26 3.46 16.50 3.63
N VAL A 27 2.70 16.79 4.68
CA VAL A 27 1.70 15.85 5.23
C VAL A 27 0.64 15.53 4.17
N PHE A 28 0.15 16.53 3.43
CA PHE A 28 -0.78 16.30 2.31
C PHE A 28 -0.15 15.52 1.15
N TYR A 29 1.12 15.78 0.83
CA TYR A 29 1.84 15.02 -0.17
C TYR A 29 1.97 13.53 0.22
N ILE A 30 2.37 13.26 1.47
CA ILE A 30 2.44 11.89 2.01
C ILE A 30 1.05 11.25 1.99
N LEU A 31 -0.01 12.01 2.31
CA LEU A 31 -1.38 11.52 2.29
C LEU A 31 -1.80 11.10 0.89
N GLY A 32 -1.59 11.97 -0.11
CA GLY A 32 -1.95 11.70 -1.50
C GLY A 32 -1.20 10.48 -2.05
N ASN A 33 0.13 10.42 -1.84
CA ASN A 33 0.90 9.24 -2.24
C ASN A 33 0.41 7.97 -1.56
N TYR A 34 0.07 8.04 -0.27
CA TYR A 34 -0.41 6.88 0.47
C TYR A 34 -1.77 6.38 -0.03
N GLN A 35 -2.70 7.29 -0.31
CA GLN A 35 -4.00 6.95 -0.90
C GLN A 35 -3.83 6.33 -2.29
N ASN A 36 -3.00 6.93 -3.13
CA ASN A 36 -2.74 6.43 -4.48
C ASN A 36 -2.11 5.02 -4.46
N GLU A 37 -1.17 4.76 -3.53
CA GLU A 37 -0.58 3.42 -3.38
C GLU A 37 -1.62 2.37 -2.98
N ILE A 38 -2.55 2.68 -2.07
CA ILE A 38 -3.62 1.76 -1.67
C ILE A 38 -4.60 1.53 -2.83
N GLU A 39 -5.01 2.59 -3.52
CA GLU A 39 -5.94 2.52 -4.64
C GLU A 39 -5.36 1.71 -5.80
N ASP A 40 -4.08 1.93 -6.11
CA ASP A 40 -3.35 1.17 -7.11
C ASP A 40 -3.26 -0.32 -6.75
N ALA A 41 -2.87 -0.64 -5.51
CA ALA A 41 -2.82 -2.02 -5.03
C ALA A 41 -4.19 -2.70 -5.14
N LYS A 42 -5.28 -2.02 -4.75
CA LYS A 42 -6.64 -2.56 -4.87
C LYS A 42 -7.04 -2.80 -6.31
N ARG A 43 -6.68 -1.88 -7.22
CA ARG A 43 -6.97 -2.01 -8.65
C ARG A 43 -6.26 -3.23 -9.25
N ILE A 44 -4.96 -3.38 -8.98
CA ILE A 44 -4.16 -4.50 -9.50
C ILE A 44 -4.66 -5.83 -8.94
N LEU A 45 -5.07 -5.87 -7.67
CA LEU A 45 -5.50 -7.10 -7.00
C LEU A 45 -6.99 -7.41 -7.12
N MET A 46 -7.79 -6.51 -7.70
CA MET A 46 -9.24 -6.71 -7.89
C MET A 46 -9.57 -8.05 -8.57
N PRO A 47 -8.87 -8.48 -9.64
CA PRO A 47 -9.16 -9.75 -10.28
C PRO A 47 -8.99 -10.94 -9.33
N LEU A 48 -8.01 -10.90 -8.41
CA LEU A 48 -7.83 -11.95 -7.41
C LEU A 48 -8.94 -11.99 -6.35
N TYR A 49 -9.51 -10.85 -5.99
CA TYR A 49 -10.71 -10.82 -5.15
C TYR A 49 -11.88 -11.53 -5.82
N GLU A 50 -12.08 -11.29 -7.11
CA GLU A 50 -13.14 -11.93 -7.90
C GLU A 50 -12.95 -13.45 -7.93
N VAL A 51 -11.72 -13.92 -8.15
CA VAL A 51 -11.37 -15.35 -8.10
C VAL A 51 -11.73 -15.98 -6.75
N VAL A 52 -11.35 -15.35 -5.64
CA VAL A 52 -11.65 -15.86 -4.28
C VAL A 52 -13.15 -15.86 -3.99
N VAL A 53 -13.88 -14.82 -4.43
CA VAL A 53 -15.34 -14.75 -4.25
C VAL A 53 -16.06 -15.80 -5.08
N LEU A 54 -15.63 -16.00 -6.33
CA LEU A 54 -16.17 -17.01 -7.22
C LEU A 54 -15.99 -18.41 -6.64
N GLU A 55 -14.80 -18.74 -6.12
CA GLU A 55 -14.53 -20.03 -5.48
C GLU A 55 -15.44 -20.26 -4.26
N LYS A 56 -15.65 -19.24 -3.42
CA LYS A 56 -16.60 -19.32 -2.30
C LYS A 56 -18.03 -19.56 -2.77
N ALA A 57 -18.45 -18.93 -3.87
CA ALA A 57 -19.77 -19.13 -4.44
C ALA A 57 -19.94 -20.56 -5.01
N VAL A 58 -18.92 -21.06 -5.72
CA VAL A 58 -18.87 -22.43 -6.24
C VAL A 58 -19.06 -23.45 -5.13
N GLN A 59 -18.36 -23.29 -4.01
CA GLN A 59 -18.49 -24.17 -2.84
C GLN A 59 -19.86 -24.10 -2.18
N LYS A 60 -20.37 -22.88 -1.99
CA LYS A 60 -21.64 -22.67 -1.29
C LYS A 60 -22.84 -23.16 -2.08
N TYR A 61 -22.82 -22.99 -3.40
CA TYR A 61 -23.95 -23.27 -4.28
C TYR A 61 -23.78 -24.54 -5.11
N GLY A 62 -22.64 -25.23 -5.02
CA GLY A 62 -22.36 -26.46 -5.77
C GLY A 62 -22.28 -26.24 -7.28
N ILE A 63 -21.92 -25.04 -7.72
CA ILE A 63 -21.83 -24.68 -9.14
C ILE A 63 -20.60 -25.39 -9.72
N LYS A 64 -20.77 -26.16 -10.80
CA LYS A 64 -19.61 -26.72 -11.50
C LYS A 64 -18.89 -25.61 -12.26
N ASN A 65 -17.59 -25.48 -12.05
CA ASN A 65 -16.76 -24.59 -12.85
C ASN A 65 -16.86 -24.99 -14.33
N SER A 66 -17.30 -24.05 -15.17
CA SER A 66 -17.24 -24.23 -16.62
C SER A 66 -15.81 -24.00 -17.11
N LYS A 67 -15.45 -24.59 -18.26
CA LYS A 67 -14.16 -24.32 -18.91
C LYS A 67 -13.94 -22.82 -19.18
N GLU A 68 -15.02 -22.10 -19.46
CA GLU A 68 -15.00 -20.65 -19.69
C GLU A 68 -14.65 -19.87 -18.41
N CYS A 69 -15.22 -20.26 -17.25
CA CYS A 69 -14.85 -19.68 -15.95
C CYS A 69 -13.37 -19.84 -15.65
N ILE A 70 -12.81 -21.03 -15.90
CA ILE A 70 -11.38 -21.27 -15.68
C ILE A 70 -10.52 -20.37 -16.58
N GLN A 71 -10.90 -20.18 -17.84
CA GLN A 71 -10.14 -19.31 -18.76
C GLN A 71 -10.15 -17.85 -18.29
N ILE A 72 -11.28 -17.38 -17.74
CA ILE A 72 -11.39 -16.05 -17.15
C ILE A 72 -10.47 -15.96 -15.93
N ILE A 73 -10.56 -16.89 -14.99
CA ILE A 73 -9.69 -16.94 -13.80
C ILE A 73 -8.21 -16.94 -14.19
N LYS A 74 -7.83 -17.74 -15.19
CA LYS A 74 -6.45 -17.78 -15.69
C LYS A 74 -6.02 -16.40 -16.17
N LYS A 75 -6.83 -15.76 -17.01
CA LYS A 75 -6.56 -14.43 -17.54
C LYS A 75 -6.40 -13.40 -16.40
N ASP A 76 -7.27 -13.46 -15.40
CA ASP A 76 -7.25 -12.56 -14.24
C ASP A 76 -5.97 -12.72 -13.43
N VAL A 77 -5.56 -13.96 -13.16
CA VAL A 77 -4.31 -14.25 -12.43
C VAL A 77 -3.09 -13.81 -13.25
N ASP A 78 -3.08 -14.07 -14.56
CA ASP A 78 -1.98 -13.67 -15.47
C ASP A 78 -1.89 -12.14 -15.62
N GLU A 79 -3.04 -11.44 -15.61
CA GLU A 79 -3.10 -9.98 -15.60
C GLU A 79 -2.50 -9.40 -14.33
N VAL A 80 -2.81 -9.98 -13.16
CA VAL A 80 -2.17 -9.55 -11.91
C VAL A 80 -0.67 -9.85 -11.93
N ALA A 81 -0.27 -11.05 -12.35
CA ALA A 81 1.14 -11.45 -12.43
C ALA A 81 1.98 -10.50 -13.30
N SER A 82 1.38 -10.00 -14.38
CA SER A 82 2.07 -9.11 -15.34
C SER A 82 2.20 -7.67 -14.86
N ASN A 83 1.27 -7.21 -14.00
CA ASN A 83 1.21 -5.82 -13.54
C ASN A 83 1.73 -5.63 -12.10
N LEU A 84 1.85 -6.70 -11.33
CA LEU A 84 2.27 -6.64 -9.94
C LEU A 84 3.80 -6.45 -9.83
N ASP A 85 4.22 -5.23 -9.50
CA ASP A 85 5.58 -4.95 -9.03
C ASP A 85 5.56 -4.57 -7.53
N PRO A 86 5.92 -5.47 -6.61
CA PRO A 86 5.95 -5.16 -5.19
C PRO A 86 6.88 -4.00 -4.81
N ASN A 87 7.88 -3.67 -5.63
CA ASN A 87 8.91 -2.69 -5.28
C ASN A 87 8.44 -1.23 -5.32
N ILE A 88 7.32 -0.95 -6.00
CA ILE A 88 6.76 0.40 -6.09
C ILE A 88 6.03 0.81 -4.80
N TYR A 89 5.69 -0.15 -3.94
CA TYR A 89 4.96 0.08 -2.69
C TYR A 89 5.91 0.29 -1.51
N ASN A 90 5.40 0.94 -0.46
CA ASN A 90 6.17 1.21 0.75
C ASN A 90 5.69 0.44 1.99
N TYR A 91 6.62 0.20 2.92
CA TYR A 91 6.37 -0.34 4.26
C TYR A 91 5.61 -1.69 4.29
N SER A 92 4.52 -1.77 5.05
CA SER A 92 3.71 -2.99 5.19
C SER A 92 2.94 -3.35 3.93
N LEU A 93 2.53 -2.36 3.12
CA LEU A 93 1.88 -2.62 1.84
C LEU A 93 2.81 -3.41 0.92
N ARG A 94 4.09 -3.02 0.86
CA ARG A 94 5.11 -3.76 0.11
C ARG A 94 5.20 -5.23 0.49
N ARG A 95 5.07 -5.56 1.78
CA ARG A 95 5.10 -6.95 2.25
C ARG A 95 3.89 -7.73 1.75
N ILE A 96 2.69 -7.17 1.89
CA ILE A 96 1.45 -7.78 1.37
C ILE A 96 1.59 -8.05 -0.13
N MET A 97 2.10 -7.08 -0.90
CA MET A 97 2.28 -7.23 -2.35
C MET A 97 3.34 -8.27 -2.69
N PHE A 98 4.41 -8.40 -1.90
CA PHE A 98 5.41 -9.46 -2.07
C PHE A 98 4.83 -10.84 -1.78
N ASP A 99 4.09 -11.00 -0.69
CA ASP A 99 3.50 -12.28 -0.30
C ASP A 99 2.52 -12.76 -1.37
N ILE A 100 1.72 -11.85 -1.95
CA ILE A 100 0.85 -12.15 -3.09
C ILE A 100 1.67 -12.54 -4.32
N ASN A 101 2.70 -11.75 -4.67
CA ASN A 101 3.55 -12.04 -5.81
C ASN A 101 4.25 -13.41 -5.67
N GLU A 102 4.68 -13.78 -4.48
CA GLU A 102 5.27 -15.09 -4.21
C GLU A 102 4.25 -16.22 -4.42
N ILE A 103 3.01 -16.07 -3.94
CA ILE A 103 1.94 -17.06 -4.18
C ILE A 103 1.70 -17.27 -5.68
N ILE A 104 1.69 -16.19 -6.47
CA ILE A 104 1.46 -16.26 -7.93
C ILE A 104 2.68 -16.89 -8.63
N THR A 105 3.90 -16.50 -8.27
CA THR A 105 5.11 -16.85 -9.02
C THR A 105 5.81 -18.12 -8.57
N ASN A 106 5.46 -18.69 -7.42
CA ASN A 106 6.08 -19.91 -6.90
C ASN A 106 5.80 -21.18 -7.73
N GLY A 107 4.88 -21.10 -8.70
CA GLY A 107 4.55 -22.18 -9.63
C GLY A 107 3.74 -23.34 -9.02
N GLN A 108 3.39 -23.30 -7.74
CA GLN A 108 2.70 -24.41 -7.05
C GLN A 108 1.27 -24.66 -7.55
N TYR A 109 0.65 -23.63 -8.12
CA TYR A 109 -0.73 -23.66 -8.63
C TYR A 109 -0.79 -23.79 -10.16
N TYR A 110 0.36 -24.02 -10.81
CA TYR A 110 0.47 -24.10 -12.25
C TYR A 110 0.91 -25.51 -12.66
N LYS A 111 0.42 -25.98 -13.80
CA LYS A 111 0.86 -27.20 -14.48
C LYS A 111 1.51 -26.83 -15.81
N ARG A 112 2.44 -27.66 -16.28
CA ARG A 112 2.99 -27.52 -17.63
C ARG A 112 1.99 -28.05 -18.65
N ASP A 113 1.77 -27.26 -19.70
CA ASP A 113 1.14 -27.68 -20.94
C ASP A 113 2.11 -27.36 -22.10
N GLY A 114 2.87 -28.36 -22.53
CA GLY A 114 3.98 -28.17 -23.45
C GLY A 114 5.06 -27.24 -22.90
N ALA A 115 5.25 -26.09 -23.56
CA ALA A 115 6.23 -25.06 -23.18
C ALA A 115 5.65 -23.99 -22.23
N GLU A 116 4.33 -23.97 -22.02
CA GLU A 116 3.65 -22.97 -21.20
C GLU A 116 3.35 -23.49 -19.79
N LEU A 117 3.40 -22.58 -18.81
CA LEU A 117 2.83 -22.82 -17.49
C LEU A 117 1.39 -22.31 -17.52
N ILE A 118 0.45 -23.19 -17.23
CA ILE A 118 -0.97 -22.86 -17.18
C ILE A 118 -1.49 -23.09 -15.77
N PHE A 119 -2.38 -22.21 -15.31
CA PHE A 119 -3.02 -22.38 -14.02
C PHE A 119 -3.74 -23.75 -13.95
N ASP A 120 -3.53 -24.50 -12.87
CA ASP A 120 -4.19 -25.79 -12.70
C ASP A 120 -5.57 -25.61 -12.06
N GLU A 121 -6.61 -25.91 -12.82
CA GLU A 121 -8.01 -25.79 -12.39
C GLU A 121 -8.29 -26.55 -11.08
N ASN A 122 -7.64 -27.69 -10.88
CA ASN A 122 -7.80 -28.51 -9.67
C ASN A 122 -7.17 -27.87 -8.43
N LYS A 123 -6.30 -26.87 -8.65
CA LYS A 123 -5.60 -26.11 -7.62
C LYS A 123 -6.28 -24.77 -7.30
N LEU A 124 -7.39 -24.46 -7.95
CA LEU A 124 -8.14 -23.22 -7.73
C LEU A 124 -8.53 -23.04 -6.25
N HIS A 125 -9.01 -24.12 -5.63
CA HIS A 125 -9.39 -24.08 -4.22
C HIS A 125 -8.20 -23.77 -3.31
N ASP A 126 -7.09 -24.50 -3.50
CA ASP A 126 -5.84 -24.31 -2.73
C ASP A 126 -5.30 -22.89 -2.93
N PHE A 127 -5.35 -22.38 -4.16
CA PHE A 127 -4.93 -21.02 -4.51
C PHE A 127 -5.79 -19.97 -3.80
N ALA A 128 -7.12 -20.10 -3.86
CA ALA A 128 -8.03 -19.17 -3.21
C ALA A 128 -7.85 -19.15 -1.69
N ILE A 129 -7.61 -20.31 -1.07
CA ILE A 129 -7.27 -20.40 0.37
C ILE A 129 -5.98 -19.65 0.67
N ALA A 130 -4.93 -19.83 -0.13
CA ALA A 130 -3.65 -19.17 0.08
C ALA A 130 -3.72 -17.66 -0.15
N MET A 131 -4.51 -17.22 -1.13
CA MET A 131 -4.65 -15.83 -1.52
C MET A 131 -5.50 -15.02 -0.54
N GLN A 132 -6.56 -15.64 -0.01
CA GLN A 132 -7.51 -14.98 0.89
C GLN A 132 -6.86 -14.22 2.07
N PRO A 133 -5.96 -14.79 2.89
CA PRO A 133 -5.38 -14.06 4.02
C PRO A 133 -4.57 -12.83 3.60
N GLN A 134 -3.97 -12.85 2.41
CA GLN A 134 -3.21 -11.72 1.89
C GLN A 134 -4.12 -10.59 1.41
N LEU A 135 -5.21 -10.95 0.72
CA LEU A 135 -6.24 -10.00 0.35
C LEU A 135 -6.94 -9.41 1.59
N ASP A 136 -7.29 -10.23 2.58
CA ASP A 136 -7.85 -9.75 3.85
C ASP A 136 -6.87 -8.81 4.58
N SER A 137 -5.56 -9.07 4.49
CA SER A 137 -4.52 -8.17 5.03
C SER A 137 -4.49 -6.82 4.33
N LEU A 138 -4.74 -6.75 3.02
CA LEU A 138 -4.89 -5.47 2.29
C LEU A 138 -6.13 -4.70 2.76
N ILE A 139 -7.27 -5.38 2.92
CA ILE A 139 -8.50 -4.76 3.46
C ILE A 139 -8.24 -4.23 4.87
N GLN A 140 -7.57 -5.01 5.71
CA GLN A 140 -7.25 -4.57 7.07
C GLN A 140 -6.28 -3.39 7.04
N TYR A 141 -5.28 -3.40 6.14
CA TYR A 141 -4.36 -2.30 5.96
C TYR A 141 -5.08 -1.00 5.58
N GLU A 142 -6.06 -1.07 4.67
CA GLU A 142 -6.92 0.06 4.32
C GLU A 142 -7.81 0.51 5.51
N ARG A 143 -8.40 -0.42 6.26
CA ARG A 143 -9.20 -0.08 7.46
C ARG A 143 -8.37 0.61 8.53
N ASP A 144 -7.12 0.17 8.71
CA ASP A 144 -6.15 0.76 9.62
C ASP A 144 -5.40 1.96 8.99
N PHE A 145 -6.05 2.66 8.03
CA PHE A 145 -5.49 3.79 7.29
C PHE A 145 -4.73 4.76 8.19
N ARG A 146 -5.35 5.19 9.30
CA ARG A 146 -4.77 6.17 10.23
C ARG A 146 -3.43 5.70 10.81
N LYS A 147 -3.33 4.42 11.14
CA LYS A 147 -2.12 3.82 11.72
C LYS A 147 -1.01 3.79 10.68
N GLY A 148 -1.30 3.30 9.47
CA GLY A 148 -0.34 3.25 8.37
C GLY A 148 0.10 4.67 7.92
N PHE A 149 -0.83 5.62 7.88
CA PHE A 149 -0.52 7.01 7.56
C PHE A 149 0.40 7.65 8.60
N THR A 150 0.13 7.41 9.88
CA THR A 150 0.96 7.91 10.99
C THR A 150 2.37 7.32 10.94
N GLU A 151 2.49 6.02 10.63
CA GLU A 151 3.79 5.36 10.42
C GLU A 151 4.58 6.02 9.28
N ARG A 152 3.93 6.37 8.17
CA ARG A 152 4.56 7.07 7.04
C ARG A 152 5.03 8.46 7.39
N ILE A 153 4.24 9.21 8.17
CA ILE A 153 4.64 10.55 8.63
C ILE A 153 5.89 10.43 9.52
N ILE A 154 5.87 9.55 10.52
CA ILE A 154 6.97 9.42 11.49
C ILE A 154 8.25 8.91 10.83
N LYS A 155 8.14 7.95 9.91
CA LYS A 155 9.30 7.39 9.20
C LYS A 155 9.78 8.25 8.02
N SER A 156 9.05 9.30 7.66
CA SER A 156 9.48 10.21 6.61
C SER A 156 10.76 10.94 7.02
N LYS A 157 11.85 10.71 6.26
CA LYS A 157 13.14 11.37 6.48
C LYS A 157 13.01 12.89 6.56
N PHE A 158 12.15 13.47 5.72
CA PHE A 158 11.89 14.91 5.71
C PHE A 158 11.23 15.38 7.01
N MET A 159 10.21 14.67 7.51
CA MET A 159 9.54 15.03 8.76
C MET A 159 10.49 14.95 9.95
N LEU A 160 11.40 13.98 9.97
CA LEU A 160 12.45 13.87 11.00
C LEU A 160 13.43 15.04 10.96
N ILE A 161 13.90 15.42 9.76
CA ILE A 161 14.79 16.57 9.58
C ILE A 161 14.10 17.86 10.01
N MET A 162 12.87 18.08 9.57
CA MET A 162 12.11 19.28 9.91
C MET A 162 11.80 19.36 11.41
N GLY A 163 11.45 18.23 12.04
CA GLY A 163 11.29 18.16 13.50
C GLY A 163 12.58 18.55 14.24
N GLY A 164 13.73 18.04 13.79
CA GLY A 164 15.03 18.41 14.35
C GLY A 164 15.36 19.90 14.20
N VAL A 165 15.07 20.47 13.02
CA VAL A 165 15.29 21.91 12.74
C VAL A 165 14.41 22.80 13.65
N VAL A 166 13.14 22.42 13.86
CA VAL A 166 12.25 23.16 14.77
C VAL A 166 12.74 23.09 16.21
N ILE A 167 13.16 21.91 16.68
CA ILE A 167 13.70 21.75 18.05
C ILE A 167 14.97 22.59 18.23
N ALA A 168 15.87 22.57 17.25
CA ALA A 168 17.10 23.37 17.29
C ALA A 168 16.79 24.88 17.33
N MET A 169 15.84 25.36 16.53
CA MET A 169 15.42 26.76 16.56
C MET A 169 14.83 27.16 17.93
N VAL A 170 13.96 26.33 18.51
CA VAL A 170 13.42 26.60 19.85
C VAL A 170 14.53 26.62 20.90
N ALA A 171 15.48 25.69 20.84
CA ALA A 171 16.61 25.66 21.77
C ALA A 171 17.46 26.94 21.67
N VAL A 172 17.74 27.42 20.46
CA VAL A 172 18.46 28.69 20.25
C VAL A 172 17.68 29.87 20.82
N ILE A 173 16.36 29.92 20.62
CA ILE A 173 15.51 31.01 21.14
C ILE A 173 15.39 30.99 22.67
N VAL A 174 15.39 29.82 23.31
CA VAL A 174 15.29 29.69 24.77
C VAL A 174 16.62 29.99 25.47
N ILE A 175 17.76 29.72 24.80
CA ILE A 175 19.11 29.94 25.35
C ILE A 175 19.61 31.37 25.10
N ALA A 176 19.18 32.02 24.00
CA ALA A 176 19.52 33.40 23.66
C ALA A 176 18.67 34.42 24.42
#